data_AF-A0A929SQL0-F1
#
_entry.id   AF-A0A929SQL0-F1
#
_cell.length_a   1.000
_cell.length_b   1.000
_cell.length_c   1.000
_cell.angle_alpha   90.00
_cell.angle_beta   90.00
_cell.angle_gamma   90.00
#
_symmetry.space_group_name_H-M   'P 1'
#
loop_
_entity.id
_entity.type
_entity.pdbx_description
1 polymer ?
#
loop_
_entity_poly.entity_id
_entity_poly.type
_entity_poly.pdbx_seq_one_letter_code
_entity_poly.pdbx_strand_id
1 'polypeptide(L)'
;MVEVLDARIPIASRNPDLNEMIANKTSIKKVILLNKIDLADSKETKKWKEYFENNDYKVIETIGDTGKGIDELKRYLESLQKGVNTTKTIIMGIPNVGKSTIINKLLGKNSLEAKNKAGVTKKLKWVRVNDKISIIDSPGMLWPKFEDTKIGNNLAAVRKHKR
;
A
#
# COMPACT_ATOMS: atom_id res chain seq x y z
N MET A 1 -7.20 1.37 -6.69
CA MET A 1 -6.63 1.84 -5.41
C MET A 1 -5.76 0.74 -4.83
N VAL A 2 -4.59 1.09 -4.29
CA VAL A 2 -3.67 0.15 -3.64
C VAL A 2 -3.61 0.52 -2.15
N GLU A 3 -4.06 -0.40 -1.29
CA GLU A 3 -3.96 -0.29 0.17
C GLU A 3 -2.70 -1.05 0.62
N VAL A 4 -1.68 -0.33 1.08
CA VAL A 4 -0.42 -0.90 1.56
C VAL A 4 -0.52 -1.18 3.05
N LEU A 5 -0.32 -2.45 3.43
CA LEU A 5 -0.36 -2.95 4.79
C LEU A 5 1.01 -3.48 5.21
N ASP A 6 1.30 -3.48 6.51
CA ASP A 6 2.48 -4.14 7.06
C ASP A 6 2.13 -5.61 7.35
N ALA A 7 2.83 -6.55 6.70
CA ALA A 7 2.54 -7.98 6.78
C ALA A 7 2.61 -8.55 8.21
N ARG A 8 3.33 -7.88 9.11
CA ARG A 8 3.42 -8.27 10.53
C ARG A 8 2.14 -8.00 11.30
N ILE A 9 1.36 -7.01 10.89
CA ILE A 9 0.13 -6.58 11.57
C ILE A 9 -0.95 -6.15 10.57
N PRO A 10 -1.38 -7.00 9.62
CA PRO A 10 -2.16 -6.55 8.48
C PRO A 10 -3.44 -5.83 8.88
N ILE A 11 -4.21 -6.38 9.83
CA ILE A 11 -5.44 -5.79 10.36
C ILE A 11 -5.18 -4.45 11.06
N ALA A 12 -4.21 -4.39 11.98
CA ALA A 12 -3.93 -3.16 12.73
C ALA A 12 -3.32 -2.04 11.85
N SER A 13 -2.75 -2.40 10.69
CA SER A 13 -2.23 -1.44 9.72
C SER A 13 -3.26 -0.98 8.67
N ARG A 14 -4.49 -1.52 8.70
CA ARG A 14 -5.58 -1.09 7.83
C ARG A 14 -6.16 0.24 8.26
N ASN A 15 -6.82 0.89 7.31
CA ASN A 15 -7.80 1.90 7.64
C ASN A 15 -9.19 1.26 7.79
N PRO A 16 -9.83 1.31 8.97
CA PRO A 16 -11.19 0.81 9.14
C PRO A 16 -12.21 1.53 8.25
N ASP A 17 -12.06 2.85 8.06
CA ASP A 17 -13.04 3.67 7.35
C ASP A 17 -12.91 3.57 5.81
N LEU A 18 -11.83 2.96 5.30
CA LEU A 18 -11.52 2.98 3.86
C LEU A 18 -12.57 2.27 3.01
N ASN A 19 -13.15 1.19 3.54
CA ASN A 19 -14.20 0.46 2.85
C ASN A 19 -15.46 1.31 2.70
N GLU A 20 -15.86 2.01 3.76
CA GLU A 20 -17.02 2.90 3.74
C GLU A 20 -16.81 4.07 2.77
N MET A 21 -15.61 4.67 2.77
CA MET A 21 -15.26 5.79 1.87
C MET A 21 -15.33 5.44 0.38
N ILE A 22 -15.20 4.16 0.03
CA ILE A 22 -15.23 3.67 -1.36
C ILE A 22 -16.47 2.81 -1.67
N ALA A 23 -17.32 2.50 -0.70
CA ALA A 23 -18.44 1.56 -0.84
C ALA A 23 -19.37 1.94 -2.01
N ASN A 24 -19.67 3.23 -2.15
CA ASN A 24 -20.55 3.74 -3.21
C ASN A 24 -19.85 3.97 -4.56
N LYS A 25 -18.55 3.64 -4.68
CA LYS A 25 -17.73 3.90 -5.87
C LYS A 25 -17.40 2.58 -6.57
N THR A 26 -18.38 2.03 -7.27
CA THR A 26 -18.31 0.74 -7.99
C THR A 26 -17.18 0.65 -9.03
N SER A 27 -16.69 1.80 -9.52
CA SER A 27 -15.54 1.88 -10.44
C SER A 27 -14.17 1.74 -9.75
N ILE A 28 -14.10 1.81 -8.42
CA ILE A 28 -12.84 1.68 -7.68
C ILE A 28 -12.60 0.21 -7.35
N LYS A 29 -11.61 -0.37 -8.01
CA LYS A 29 -11.04 -1.67 -7.60
C LYS A 29 -9.95 -1.47 -6.55
N LYS A 30 -10.05 -2.19 -5.44
CA LYS A 30 -9.05 -2.16 -4.37
C LYS A 30 -8.14 -3.40 -4.44
N VAL A 31 -6.84 -3.16 -4.32
CA VAL A 31 -5.79 -4.19 -4.19
C VAL A 31 -5.15 -4.02 -2.83
N ILE A 32 -4.87 -5.14 -2.15
CA ILE A 32 -4.10 -5.14 -0.91
C ILE A 32 -2.65 -5.49 -1.24
N LEU A 33 -1.74 -4.65 -0.78
CA LEU A 33 -0.30 -4.90 -0.82
C LEU A 33 0.18 -5.28 0.58
N LEU A 34 0.49 -6.55 0.80
CA LEU A 34 1.13 -6.99 2.04
C LEU A 34 2.63 -6.73 1.91
N ASN A 35 3.12 -5.65 2.52
CA ASN A 35 4.53 -5.26 2.44
C ASN A 35 5.32 -5.71 3.67
N LYS A 36 6.64 -5.84 3.50
CA LYS A 36 7.59 -6.31 4.52
C LYS A 36 7.37 -7.77 4.94
N ILE A 37 7.01 -8.61 3.97
CA ILE A 37 6.80 -10.05 4.20
C ILE A 37 8.07 -10.76 4.70
N ASP A 38 9.24 -10.18 4.45
CA ASP A 38 10.54 -10.65 4.93
C ASP A 38 10.76 -10.41 6.43
N LEU A 39 9.94 -9.56 7.05
CA LEU A 39 9.94 -9.30 8.48
C LEU A 39 8.78 -10.00 9.22
N ALA A 40 7.91 -10.68 8.47
CA ALA A 40 6.75 -11.37 9.01
C ALA A 40 6.96 -12.88 8.97
N ASP A 41 6.25 -13.61 9.83
CA ASP A 41 6.21 -15.07 9.73
C ASP A 41 5.53 -15.48 8.42
N SER A 42 6.14 -16.42 7.68
CA SER A 42 5.68 -16.81 6.35
C SER A 42 4.37 -17.60 6.38
N LYS A 43 4.14 -18.40 7.43
CA LYS A 43 2.89 -19.15 7.61
C LYS A 43 1.74 -18.19 7.95
N GLU A 44 1.98 -17.23 8.83
CA GLU A 44 0.98 -16.20 9.16
C GLU A 44 0.71 -15.28 7.98
N THR A 45 1.74 -14.89 7.21
CA THR A 45 1.57 -14.09 5.98
C THR A 45 0.67 -14.80 4.98
N LYS A 46 0.84 -16.12 4.81
CA LYS A 46 -0.02 -16.94 3.94
C LYS A 46 -1.48 -16.95 4.42
N LYS A 47 -1.72 -17.13 5.73
CA LYS A 47 -3.07 -17.06 6.32
C LYS A 47 -3.71 -15.69 6.09
N TRP A 48 -2.95 -14.61 6.24
CA TRP A 48 -3.46 -13.26 5.99
C TRP A 48 -3.81 -13.03 4.53
N LYS A 49 -2.98 -13.54 3.60
CA LYS A 49 -3.28 -13.49 2.18
C LYS A 49 -4.59 -14.22 1.88
N GLU A 50 -4.74 -15.47 2.33
CA GLU A 50 -5.97 -16.26 2.16
C GLU A 50 -7.18 -15.55 2.76
N TYR A 51 -7.04 -14.98 3.96
CA TYR A 51 -8.09 -14.19 4.60
C TYR A 51 -8.57 -13.04 3.70
N PHE A 52 -7.67 -12.25 3.12
CA PHE A 52 -8.05 -11.13 2.26
C PHE A 52 -8.57 -11.57 0.89
N GLU A 53 -8.03 -12.64 0.31
CA GLU A 53 -8.52 -13.21 -0.96
C GLU A 53 -9.94 -13.77 -0.80
N ASN A 54 -10.26 -14.38 0.34
CA ASN A 54 -11.62 -14.81 0.70
C ASN A 54 -12.59 -13.64 0.93
N ASN A 55 -12.08 -12.41 1.06
CA ASN A 55 -12.87 -11.18 1.14
C ASN A 55 -12.84 -10.40 -0.19
N ASP A 56 -12.67 -11.12 -1.31
CA ASP A 56 -12.70 -10.61 -2.69
C ASP A 56 -11.64 -9.54 -3.02
N TYR A 57 -10.53 -9.51 -2.27
CA TYR A 57 -9.40 -8.64 -2.59
C TYR A 57 -8.34 -9.37 -3.40
N LYS A 58 -7.83 -8.72 -4.46
CA LYS A 58 -6.53 -9.09 -5.02
C LYS A 58 -5.46 -8.73 -3.99
N VAL A 59 -4.67 -9.73 -3.59
CA VAL A 59 -3.54 -9.56 -2.68
C VAL A 59 -2.22 -9.74 -3.44
N ILE A 60 -1.25 -8.87 -3.16
CA ILE A 60 0.12 -8.97 -3.69
C ILE A 60 1.08 -8.83 -2.52
N GLU A 61 1.97 -9.80 -2.38
CA GLU A 61 3.02 -9.82 -1.37
C GLU A 61 4.25 -9.04 -1.87
N THR A 62 4.82 -8.20 -1.01
CA THR A 62 5.91 -7.30 -1.40
C THR A 62 7.01 -7.18 -0.36
N ILE A 63 8.22 -6.93 -0.85
CA ILE A 63 9.36 -6.44 -0.08
C ILE A 63 9.79 -5.15 -0.76
N GLY A 64 9.39 -4.00 -0.19
CA GLY A 64 9.65 -2.70 -0.80
C GLY A 64 11.12 -2.45 -1.15
N ASP A 65 12.05 -2.88 -0.29
CA ASP A 65 13.48 -2.60 -0.46
C ASP A 65 14.09 -3.36 -1.65
N THR A 66 13.76 -4.64 -1.80
CA THR A 66 14.25 -5.47 -2.91
C THR A 66 13.44 -5.25 -4.18
N GLY A 67 12.19 -4.77 -4.05
CA GLY A 67 11.25 -4.64 -5.17
C GLY A 67 10.47 -5.93 -5.46
N LYS A 68 10.55 -6.96 -4.60
CA LYS A 68 9.73 -8.17 -4.74
C LYS A 68 8.25 -7.78 -4.81
N GLY A 69 7.53 -8.33 -5.80
CA GLY A 69 6.10 -8.10 -6.04
C GLY A 69 5.74 -6.79 -6.76
N ILE A 70 6.70 -5.90 -7.03
CA ILE A 70 6.44 -4.64 -7.75
C ILE A 70 6.04 -4.90 -9.21
N ASP A 71 6.70 -5.86 -9.88
CA ASP A 71 6.33 -6.22 -11.25
C ASP A 71 4.96 -6.89 -11.35
N GLU A 72 4.57 -7.68 -10.33
CA GLU A 72 3.22 -8.25 -10.26
C GLU A 72 2.18 -7.14 -10.10
N LEU A 73 2.43 -6.18 -9.20
CA LEU A 73 1.57 -5.01 -9.03
C LEU A 73 1.43 -4.22 -10.32
N LYS A 74 2.55 -3.98 -11.02
CA LYS A 74 2.55 -3.26 -12.29
C LYS A 74 1.71 -3.99 -13.34
N ARG A 75 1.94 -5.28 -13.57
CA ARG A 75 1.14 -6.09 -14.51
C ARG A 75 -0.34 -6.08 -14.16
N TYR A 76 -0.68 -6.22 -12.88
CA TYR A 76 -2.06 -6.17 -12.44
C TYR A 76 -2.70 -4.80 -12.75
N LEU A 77 -2.04 -3.69 -12.42
CA LEU A 77 -2.55 -2.34 -12.69
C LEU A 77 -2.72 -2.07 -14.20
N GLU A 78 -1.83 -2.58 -15.05
CA GLU A 78 -1.97 -2.51 -16.51
C GLU A 78 -3.16 -3.34 -17.00
N SER A 79 -3.40 -4.52 -16.43
CA SER A 79 -4.54 -5.37 -16.79
C SER A 79 -5.91 -4.75 -16.51
N LEU A 80 -5.98 -3.73 -15.64
CA LEU A 80 -7.21 -3.03 -15.31
C LEU A 80 -7.64 -2.01 -16.37
N GLN A 81 -6.84 -1.80 -17.42
CA GLN A 81 -7.16 -0.92 -18.54
C GLN A 81 -8.25 -1.51 -19.44
N LYS A 82 -9.49 -1.59 -18.96
CA LYS A 82 -10.64 -1.94 -19.80
C LYS A 82 -11.18 -0.67 -20.46
N GLY A 83 -10.72 -0.38 -21.68
CA GLY A 83 -11.23 0.74 -22.50
C GLY A 83 -10.76 2.14 -22.10
N VAL A 84 -9.80 2.26 -21.18
CA VAL A 84 -9.17 3.52 -20.76
C VAL A 84 -7.67 3.51 -21.08
N ASN A 85 -7.14 4.64 -21.57
CA ASN A 85 -5.74 4.75 -21.98
C ASN A 85 -4.74 4.63 -20.82
N THR A 86 -5.16 4.86 -19.57
CA THR A 86 -4.26 4.85 -18.40
C THR A 86 -5.04 4.49 -17.13
N THR A 87 -4.57 3.47 -16.40
CA THR A 87 -5.04 3.16 -15.04
C THR A 87 -4.56 4.25 -14.08
N LYS A 88 -5.52 4.97 -13.50
CA LYS A 88 -5.30 5.93 -12.42
C LYS A 88 -5.44 5.22 -11.08
N THR A 89 -4.39 5.21 -10.26
CA THR A 89 -4.44 4.58 -8.94
C THR A 89 -3.89 5.50 -7.85
N ILE A 90 -4.40 5.32 -6.63
CA ILE A 90 -3.92 6.01 -5.44
C ILE A 90 -3.28 4.94 -4.55
N ILE A 91 -2.09 5.23 -4.02
CA ILE A 91 -1.41 4.39 -3.04
C ILE A 91 -1.70 4.96 -1.65
N MET A 92 -2.34 4.18 -0.80
CA MET A 92 -2.80 4.57 0.53
C MET A 92 -2.29 3.59 1.59
N GLY A 93 -2.32 4.03 2.85
CA GLY A 93 -1.88 3.25 4.00
C GLY A 93 -1.31 4.15 5.10
N ILE A 94 -1.27 3.64 6.33
CA ILE A 94 -0.78 4.40 7.48
C ILE A 94 0.72 4.75 7.34
N PRO A 95 1.29 5.69 8.12
CA PRO A 95 2.72 6.00 8.07
C PRO A 95 3.61 4.78 8.32
N ASN A 96 4.79 4.77 7.68
CA ASN A 96 5.84 3.76 7.82
C ASN A 96 5.52 2.34 7.28
N VAL A 97 4.39 2.10 6.60
CA VAL A 97 4.12 0.79 5.92
C VAL A 97 4.95 0.58 4.65
N GLY A 98 5.70 1.59 4.18
CA GLY A 98 6.59 1.48 3.01
C GLY A 98 6.02 2.04 1.70
N LYS A 99 4.96 2.87 1.76
CA LYS A 99 4.36 3.52 0.58
C LYS A 99 5.38 4.21 -0.33
N SER A 100 6.22 5.07 0.23
CA SER A 100 7.21 5.83 -0.54
C SER A 100 8.26 4.93 -1.20
N THR A 101 8.67 3.85 -0.52
CA THR A 101 9.57 2.85 -1.10
C THR A 101 8.93 2.16 -2.30
N ILE A 102 7.67 1.72 -2.17
CA ILE A 102 6.90 1.09 -3.26
C ILE A 102 6.71 2.06 -4.43
N ILE A 103 6.36 3.32 -4.15
CA ILE A 103 6.20 4.38 -5.16
C ILE A 103 7.51 4.58 -5.93
N ASN A 104 8.64 4.70 -5.24
CA ASN A 104 9.94 4.90 -5.89
C ASN A 104 10.30 3.71 -6.78
N LYS A 105 10.06 2.47 -6.31
CA LYS A 105 10.27 1.27 -7.12
C LYS A 105 9.39 1.23 -8.35
N LEU A 106 8.11 1.58 -8.23
CA LEU A 106 7.19 1.68 -9.38
C LEU A 106 7.67 2.72 -10.40
N LEU A 107 8.20 3.86 -9.94
CA LEU A 107 8.75 4.91 -10.79
C LEU A 107 10.12 4.58 -11.39
N GLY A 108 10.70 3.41 -11.10
CA GLY A 108 12.05 3.05 -11.55
C GLY A 108 13.15 3.93 -10.92
N LYS A 109 12.84 4.68 -9.85
CA LYS A 109 13.82 5.47 -9.12
C LYS A 109 14.58 4.56 -8.16
N ASN A 110 15.91 4.59 -8.23
CA ASN A 110 16.75 3.95 -7.21
C ASN A 110 16.42 4.51 -5.83
N SER A 111 16.41 3.67 -4.79
CA SER A 111 15.91 4.02 -3.44
C SER A 111 16.72 5.11 -2.72
N LEU A 112 17.76 5.66 -3.35
CA LEU A 112 18.64 6.70 -2.83
C LEU A 112 18.00 8.09 -2.84
N GLU A 113 17.00 8.35 -3.70
CA GLU A 113 16.22 9.61 -3.67
C GLU A 113 15.10 9.60 -2.62
N ALA A 114 14.95 8.52 -1.84
CA ALA A 114 14.00 8.44 -0.73
C ALA A 114 14.33 9.39 0.45
N LYS A 115 15.27 10.33 0.26
CA LYS A 115 15.44 11.53 1.10
C LYS A 115 14.38 12.60 0.80
N ASN A 116 13.12 12.23 0.57
CA ASN A 116 12.04 13.22 0.63
C ASN A 116 11.70 13.46 2.11
N LYS A 117 12.17 14.60 2.61
CA LYS A 117 11.87 15.18 3.93
C LYS A 117 10.43 14.87 4.35
N ALA A 118 10.26 14.17 5.47
CA ALA A 118 8.98 14.06 6.14
C ALA A 118 8.40 15.47 6.36
N GLY A 119 7.16 15.72 5.92
CA GLY A 119 6.43 16.94 6.25
C GLY A 119 6.19 17.98 5.15
N VAL A 120 6.51 17.72 3.86
CA VAL A 120 6.23 18.70 2.78
C VAL A 120 5.56 18.06 1.55
N THR A 121 4.25 17.80 1.62
CA THR A 121 3.43 17.52 0.44
C THR A 121 2.50 18.69 0.22
N LYS A 122 2.87 19.64 -0.65
CA LYS A 122 2.11 20.91 -0.81
C LYS A 122 0.87 20.80 -1.71
N LYS A 123 0.71 19.80 -2.59
CA LYS A 123 -0.53 19.47 -3.36
C LYS A 123 -0.51 18.01 -3.85
N LEU A 124 -1.65 17.32 -3.87
CA LEU A 124 -1.79 16.00 -4.52
C LEU A 124 -1.55 16.15 -6.03
N LYS A 125 -0.59 15.41 -6.60
CA LYS A 125 -0.29 15.42 -8.04
C LYS A 125 -0.26 14.00 -8.60
N TRP A 126 -0.77 13.83 -9.82
CA TRP A 126 -0.59 12.61 -10.59
C TRP A 126 0.85 12.54 -11.10
N VAL A 127 1.50 11.40 -10.87
CA VAL A 127 2.82 11.05 -11.40
C VAL A 127 2.65 9.88 -12.35
N ARG A 128 3.14 10.00 -13.58
CA ARG A 128 3.07 8.93 -14.59
C ARG A 128 4.17 7.91 -14.30
N VAL A 129 3.79 6.64 -14.18
CA VAL A 129 4.73 5.51 -14.00
C VAL A 129 5.19 5.00 -15.36
N ASN A 130 4.23 4.83 -16.27
CA ASN A 130 4.45 4.51 -17.68
C ASN A 130 3.20 4.92 -18.47
N ASP A 131 3.10 4.49 -19.72
CA ASP A 131 1.95 4.88 -20.55
C ASP A 131 0.60 4.38 -20.05
N LYS A 132 0.64 3.34 -19.22
CA LYS A 132 -0.52 2.60 -18.76
C LYS A 132 -0.91 2.90 -17.32
N ILE A 133 -0.03 3.52 -16.52
CA ILE A 133 -0.25 3.74 -15.09
C ILE A 133 0.09 5.18 -14.70
N SER A 134 -0.80 5.79 -13.94
CA SER A 134 -0.54 7.03 -13.20
C SER A 134 -0.90 6.84 -11.72
N ILE A 135 -0.06 7.37 -10.83
CA ILE A 135 -0.20 7.26 -9.38
C ILE A 135 -0.38 8.63 -8.74
N ILE A 136 -1.19 8.73 -7.68
CA ILE A 136 -1.11 9.83 -6.71
C ILE A 136 -0.35 9.32 -5.49
N ASP A 137 0.68 10.08 -5.09
CA ASP A 137 1.28 9.96 -3.76
C ASP A 137 0.34 10.64 -2.75
N SER A 138 -0.30 9.83 -1.91
CA SER A 138 -1.02 10.36 -0.75
C SER A 138 -0.06 10.38 0.44
N PRO A 139 0.11 11.54 1.13
CA PRO A 139 0.83 11.54 2.40
C PRO A 139 0.17 10.51 3.31
N GLY A 140 0.97 9.80 4.12
CA GLY A 140 0.44 8.74 4.99
C GLY A 140 -0.68 9.28 5.88
N MET A 141 -1.92 8.96 5.52
CA MET A 141 -3.08 9.36 6.29
C MET A 141 -3.10 8.51 7.56
N LEU A 142 -2.91 9.17 8.71
CA LEU A 142 -3.29 8.62 10.00
C LEU A 142 -4.78 8.87 10.18
N TRP A 143 -5.49 7.84 10.62
CA TRP A 143 -6.90 7.93 10.97
C TRP A 143 -6.98 8.34 12.44
N PRO A 144 -7.87 9.27 12.82
CA PRO A 144 -7.88 9.87 14.15
C PRO A 144 -8.38 8.94 15.28
N LYS A 145 -8.97 7.78 14.96
CA LYS A 145 -9.54 6.86 15.95
C LYS A 145 -8.48 5.90 16.51
N PHE A 146 -7.64 6.38 17.42
CA PHE A 146 -6.81 5.53 18.27
C PHE A 146 -7.50 5.28 19.61
N GLU A 147 -8.68 4.68 19.60
CA GLU A 147 -9.39 4.31 20.83
C GLU A 147 -8.96 2.92 21.35
N ASP A 148 -8.38 2.08 20.49
CA ASP A 148 -7.91 0.74 20.87
C ASP A 148 -6.41 0.73 21.22
N THR A 149 -6.11 0.53 22.50
CA THR A 149 -4.75 0.42 23.04
C THR A 149 -3.95 -0.73 22.44
N LYS A 150 -4.60 -1.83 22.04
CA LYS A 150 -3.95 -2.98 21.39
C LYS A 150 -3.46 -2.64 20.00
N ILE A 151 -4.25 -1.90 19.21
CA ILE A 151 -3.83 -1.39 17.89
C ILE A 151 -2.65 -0.42 18.06
N GLY A 152 -2.73 0.48 19.04
CA GLY A 152 -1.63 1.39 19.37
C GLY A 152 -0.32 0.65 19.71
N ASN A 153 -0.40 -0.37 20.56
CA ASN A 153 0.74 -1.19 20.95
C ASN A 153 1.35 -1.97 19.77
N ASN A 154 0.51 -2.57 18.93
CA ASN A 154 0.95 -3.29 17.74
C ASN A 154 1.69 -2.36 16.76
N LEU A 155 1.14 -1.17 16.53
CA LEU A 155 1.76 -0.14 15.67
C LEU A 155 3.10 0.36 16.23
N ALA A 156 3.19 0.53 17.55
CA ALA A 156 4.42 0.91 18.22
C ALA A 156 5.51 -0.18 18.11
N ALA A 157 5.14 -1.44 18.31
CA ALA A 157 6.06 -2.58 18.23
C ALA A 157 6.73 -2.69 16.86
N VAL A 158 5.94 -2.57 15.78
CA VAL A 158 6.46 -2.69 14.41
C VAL A 158 7.23 -1.44 13.93
N ARG A 159 7.04 -0.29 14.58
CA ARG A 159 7.80 0.94 14.33
C ARG A 159 9.21 0.89 14.90
N LYS A 160 9.46 0.14 15.97
CA LYS A 160 10.81 -0.06 16.53
C LYS A 160 11.71 -0.89 15.62
N HIS A 161 11.12 -1.66 14.71
CA HIS A 161 11.80 -2.53 13.75
C HIS A 161 11.67 -1.96 12.34
N LYS A 162 12.17 -0.73 12.15
CA LYS A 162 12.35 -0.12 10.83
C LYS A 162 13.63 -0.68 10.21
N ARG A 163 13.55 -1.11 8.96
CA ARG A 163 14.70 -1.07 8.05
C ARG A 163 14.75 0.32 7.42
#